data_AF-A0A026W3T1-F1
#
_entry.id   AF-A0A026W3T1-F1
#
_cell.length_a   1.000
_cell.length_b   1.000
_cell.length_c   1.000
_cell.angle_alpha   90.00
_cell.angle_beta   90.00
_cell.angle_gamma   90.00
#
_symmetry.space_group_name_H-M   'P 1'
#
loop_
_entity.id
_entity.type
_entity.pdbx_description
1 polymer ?
#
loop_
_entity_poly.entity_id
_entity_poly.type
_entity_poly.pdbx_seq_one_letter_code
_entity_poly.pdbx_strand_id
1 'polypeptide(L)'
;MYKYMEEYRQNLASELLNSEVRRLPSDMQGIDITDEFQKVLEATHDEAIAQKETHREVTNSSVKTMKHKLSVLFEKIKGKISSTETSFDDIISLATSYCNMGIVYKDGTTEEDLVNGQSYLKKCLDLLNGKELDPRAILLIMRASVQLDRVFCQLNEAEKCCSFSHKAIGFYLEYTKQGSEFPAPIVSRLSVNLDIEEACSNTMLSLVTLCSELLYHINNCECDTWDVETLVKPMHNFFMNQWIEATANPVTKGYAWASATVDFSRFFINQLRLSDTRNYLAAAEYILDAYKEEVKKYVSGNFSTPAFLNILECVATRWSIFGNKVLLCSKYNLFNVFKNVKVSRVGNYKSTPSVELPTKSLIFTDLEVDIEHIVSKIPLNVSNLDDVVVVCDHIMKWFEMFKTHVSTEIYNSSFMVRTLCLIEVGNYLTYFEADKVEQMKCHKERIEFLINEHNFISSKDKNVFGILHLHCNFQLMLTYGKLLDMILEDAEITEKRFEDVEKEVHNYVQSSAEYSKKYLEELDFLFSDCEKQD
;
A
#
# COMPACT_ATOMS: atom_id res chain seq x y z
N MET A 1 26.75 25.45 -8.49
CA MET A 1 25.31 25.13 -8.49
C MET A 1 25.04 23.75 -7.91
N TYR A 2 25.58 22.66 -8.47
CA TYR A 2 25.48 21.30 -7.89
C TYR A 2 25.96 21.17 -6.44
N LYS A 3 27.14 21.74 -6.11
CA LYS A 3 27.69 21.70 -4.74
C LYS A 3 26.84 22.48 -3.71
N TYR A 4 26.18 23.55 -4.16
CA TYR A 4 25.31 24.38 -3.33
C TYR A 4 23.94 23.72 -3.11
N MET A 5 23.42 23.02 -4.13
CA MET A 5 22.19 22.22 -3.99
C MET A 5 22.43 20.97 -3.13
N GLU A 6 23.62 20.38 -3.18
CA GLU A 6 23.98 19.24 -2.32
C GLU A 6 24.18 19.67 -0.86
N GLU A 7 24.88 20.79 -0.60
CA GLU A 7 24.97 21.38 0.75
C GLU A 7 23.61 21.84 1.28
N TYR A 8 22.72 22.37 0.42
CA TYR A 8 21.36 22.73 0.81
C TYR A 8 20.49 21.49 1.09
N ARG A 9 20.63 20.43 0.29
CA ARG A 9 19.92 19.16 0.49
C ARG A 9 20.40 18.46 1.76
N GLN A 10 21.70 18.52 2.08
CA GLN A 10 22.26 17.99 3.32
C GLN A 10 21.87 18.85 4.53
N ASN A 11 21.89 20.18 4.42
CA ASN A 11 21.43 21.07 5.50
C ASN A 11 19.92 20.93 5.74
N LEU A 12 19.10 20.82 4.70
CA LEU A 12 17.64 20.66 4.81
C LEU A 12 17.26 19.24 5.27
N ALA A 13 17.95 18.20 4.80
CA ALA A 13 17.82 16.85 5.36
C ALA A 13 18.24 16.84 6.82
N SER A 14 19.30 17.56 7.20
CA SER A 14 19.70 17.70 8.60
C SER A 14 18.70 18.53 9.40
N GLU A 15 18.07 19.57 8.85
CA GLU A 15 17.07 20.39 9.56
C GLU A 15 15.74 19.66 9.70
N LEU A 16 15.32 18.89 8.69
CA LEU A 16 14.14 18.03 8.76
C LEU A 16 14.36 16.84 9.70
N LEU A 17 15.50 16.12 9.58
CA LEU A 17 15.89 15.11 10.56
C LEU A 17 15.99 15.76 11.94
N ASN A 18 16.67 16.90 12.11
CA ASN A 18 16.81 17.53 13.43
C ASN A 18 15.48 18.05 13.98
N SER A 19 14.50 18.40 13.13
CA SER A 19 13.16 18.81 13.55
C SER A 19 12.30 17.64 14.02
N GLU A 20 12.44 16.46 13.39
CA GLU A 20 11.79 15.20 13.80
C GLU A 20 12.54 14.49 14.95
N VAL A 21 13.86 14.63 15.02
CA VAL A 21 14.76 14.00 16.01
C VAL A 21 14.82 14.81 17.32
N ARG A 22 14.49 16.11 17.35
CA ARG A 22 14.56 16.94 18.57
C ARG A 22 13.24 17.40 19.18
N ARG A 23 12.09 17.23 18.52
CA ARG A 23 10.82 17.46 19.23
C ARG A 23 10.31 16.13 19.75
N LEU A 24 10.54 15.89 21.05
CA LEU A 24 9.67 15.00 21.80
C LEU A 24 8.22 15.35 21.39
N PRO A 25 7.39 14.38 20.99
CA PRO A 25 5.96 14.53 21.22
C PRO A 25 5.81 14.93 22.69
N SER A 26 4.91 15.87 23.00
CA SER A 26 4.56 16.25 24.38
C SER A 26 4.26 15.04 25.29
N ASP A 27 4.05 13.88 24.68
CA ASP A 27 3.50 12.67 25.28
C ASP A 27 4.58 11.72 25.84
N MET A 28 5.88 12.06 25.72
CA MET A 28 7.00 11.30 26.33
C MET A 28 7.74 12.06 27.45
N GLN A 29 7.17 13.12 28.01
CA GLN A 29 7.63 13.62 29.31
C GLN A 29 7.19 12.64 30.41
N GLY A 30 8.12 11.86 30.95
CA GLY A 30 7.88 11.03 32.14
C GLY A 30 8.08 9.51 32.00
N ILE A 31 8.81 9.04 30.99
CA ILE A 31 9.20 7.61 30.89
C ILE A 31 10.31 7.31 31.91
N ASP A 32 10.06 6.37 32.81
CA ASP A 32 10.99 5.94 33.87
C ASP A 32 11.58 4.56 33.55
N ILE A 33 12.53 4.55 32.60
CA ILE A 33 13.31 3.36 32.24
C ILE A 33 14.61 3.38 33.04
N THR A 34 14.88 2.28 33.72
CA THR A 34 16.13 2.12 34.46
C THR A 34 17.33 1.96 33.53
N ASP A 35 18.50 2.49 33.93
CA ASP A 35 19.73 2.51 33.13
C ASP A 35 20.11 1.15 32.51
N GLU A 36 19.83 0.05 33.23
CA GLU A 36 20.13 -1.30 32.76
C GLU A 36 19.30 -1.68 31.53
N PHE A 37 18.01 -1.36 31.53
CA PHE A 37 17.07 -1.62 30.45
C PHE A 37 17.31 -0.68 29.27
N GLN A 38 17.54 0.60 29.55
CA GLN A 38 17.84 1.61 28.53
C GLN A 38 19.07 1.24 27.69
N LYS A 39 20.15 0.81 28.34
CA LYS A 39 21.39 0.38 27.65
C LYS A 39 21.18 -0.82 26.74
N VAL A 40 20.33 -1.77 27.14
CA VAL A 40 20.02 -2.93 26.30
C VAL A 40 19.14 -2.52 25.12
N LEU A 41 18.16 -1.64 25.35
CA LEU A 41 17.30 -1.12 24.29
C LEU A 41 18.10 -0.38 23.21
N GLU A 42 18.96 0.55 23.60
CA GLU A 42 19.86 1.28 22.67
C GLU A 42 20.76 0.31 21.89
N ALA A 43 21.42 -0.64 22.56
CA ALA A 43 22.30 -1.59 21.89
C ALA A 43 21.57 -2.48 20.87
N THR A 44 20.38 -2.99 21.22
CA THR A 44 19.58 -3.81 20.30
C THR A 44 19.00 -3.02 19.13
N HIS A 45 18.64 -1.74 19.36
CA HIS A 45 18.20 -0.83 18.31
C HIS A 45 19.31 -0.59 17.28
N ASP A 46 20.51 -0.24 17.75
CA ASP A 46 21.64 0.07 16.86
C ASP A 46 22.06 -1.14 16.03
N GLU A 47 22.06 -2.34 16.62
CA GLU A 47 22.32 -3.58 15.88
C GLU A 47 21.23 -3.87 14.85
N ALA A 48 19.95 -3.68 15.18
CA ALA A 48 18.86 -3.89 14.24
C ALA A 48 18.89 -2.91 13.05
N ILE A 49 19.28 -1.64 13.28
CA ILE A 49 19.51 -0.67 12.19
C ILE A 49 20.71 -1.10 11.35
N ALA A 50 21.85 -1.45 11.98
CA ALA A 50 23.03 -1.88 11.26
C ALA A 50 22.75 -3.10 10.38
N GLN A 51 21.96 -4.07 10.87
CA GLN A 51 21.55 -5.24 10.10
C GLN A 51 20.71 -4.84 8.87
N LYS A 52 19.76 -3.91 9.03
CA LYS A 52 18.89 -3.42 7.95
C LYS A 52 19.67 -2.65 6.89
N GLU A 53 20.69 -1.88 7.27
CA GLU A 53 21.49 -1.07 6.33
C GLU A 53 22.58 -1.86 5.61
N THR A 54 23.17 -2.86 6.26
CA THR A 54 24.42 -3.47 5.77
C THR A 54 24.32 -4.95 5.40
N HIS A 55 23.19 -5.62 5.70
CA HIS A 55 23.00 -7.08 5.49
C HIS A 55 24.23 -7.91 5.93
N ARG A 56 24.92 -7.48 6.99
CA ARG A 56 26.14 -8.16 7.45
C ARG A 56 25.80 -9.46 8.13
N GLU A 57 26.75 -10.39 8.12
CA GLU A 57 26.71 -11.53 9.04
C GLU A 57 26.76 -11.00 10.47
N VAL A 58 25.81 -11.46 11.29
CA VAL A 58 25.66 -11.09 12.70
C VAL A 58 27.01 -11.23 13.40
N THR A 59 27.62 -10.11 13.83
CA THR A 59 28.93 -10.19 14.47
C THR A 59 28.83 -10.92 15.81
N ASN A 60 29.46 -12.09 15.86
CA ASN A 60 29.20 -13.10 16.87
C ASN A 60 29.51 -12.67 18.33
N SER A 61 30.21 -11.54 18.57
CA SER A 61 30.59 -11.09 19.91
C SER A 61 29.64 -10.05 20.54
N SER A 62 29.14 -9.07 19.77
CA SER A 62 28.17 -8.07 20.26
C SER A 62 26.85 -8.73 20.61
N VAL A 63 26.35 -9.58 19.69
CA VAL A 63 25.08 -10.30 19.85
C VAL A 63 25.10 -11.31 20.99
N LYS A 64 26.21 -12.00 21.24
CA LYS A 64 26.36 -12.87 22.42
C LYS A 64 26.24 -12.10 23.73
N THR A 65 26.84 -10.91 23.78
CA THR A 65 26.76 -10.04 24.96
C THR A 65 25.32 -9.56 25.19
N MET A 66 24.63 -9.16 24.13
CA MET A 66 23.22 -8.77 24.20
C MET A 66 22.31 -9.93 24.61
N LYS A 67 22.50 -11.12 24.05
CA LYS A 67 21.76 -12.36 24.39
C LYS A 67 21.85 -12.66 25.89
N HIS A 68 23.04 -12.53 26.47
CA HIS A 68 23.24 -12.75 27.90
C HIS A 68 22.48 -11.70 28.73
N LYS A 69 22.65 -10.41 28.44
CA LYS A 69 21.97 -9.31 29.15
C LYS A 69 20.45 -9.42 29.08
N LEU A 70 19.90 -9.67 27.88
CA LEU A 70 18.46 -9.88 27.68
C LEU A 70 17.94 -11.02 28.53
N SER A 71 18.67 -12.15 28.58
CA SER A 71 18.26 -13.31 29.38
C SER A 71 18.26 -13.01 30.89
N VAL A 72 19.26 -12.28 31.40
CA VAL A 72 19.30 -11.85 32.81
C VAL A 72 18.11 -10.95 33.13
N LEU A 73 17.83 -9.94 32.29
CA LEU A 73 16.70 -9.03 32.49
C LEU A 73 15.35 -9.74 32.42
N PHE A 74 15.18 -10.69 31.49
CA PHE A 74 13.94 -11.46 31.38
C PHE A 74 13.66 -12.29 32.64
N GLU A 75 14.68 -12.95 33.18
CA GLU A 75 14.56 -13.73 34.41
C GLU A 75 14.33 -12.85 35.65
N LYS A 76 14.86 -11.62 35.65
CA LYS A 76 14.55 -10.59 36.65
C LYS A 76 13.05 -10.25 36.63
N ILE A 77 12.47 -10.00 35.46
CA ILE A 77 11.03 -9.69 35.32
C ILE A 77 10.14 -10.87 35.68
N LYS A 78 10.49 -12.09 35.25
CA LYS A 78 9.71 -13.31 35.54
C LYS A 78 9.85 -13.79 36.99
N GLY A 79 10.49 -13.01 37.87
CA GLY A 79 10.54 -13.24 39.31
C GLY A 79 11.53 -14.32 39.75
N LYS A 80 12.49 -14.71 38.90
CA LYS A 80 13.48 -15.75 39.25
C LYS A 80 14.74 -15.19 39.92
N ILE A 81 14.99 -13.87 39.87
CA ILE A 81 16.31 -13.31 40.25
C ILE A 81 16.28 -12.16 41.29
N SER A 82 15.19 -11.40 41.51
CA SER A 82 15.13 -10.44 42.66
C SER A 82 13.72 -9.84 42.87
N SER A 83 13.48 -9.26 44.05
CA SER A 83 12.20 -8.72 44.55
C SER A 83 11.95 -7.22 44.28
N THR A 84 12.70 -6.60 43.37
CA THR A 84 12.45 -5.20 42.98
C THR A 84 11.29 -5.12 42.01
N GLU A 85 10.34 -4.21 42.27
CA GLU A 85 9.18 -3.93 41.43
C GLU A 85 9.66 -3.31 40.10
N THR A 86 9.68 -4.12 39.03
CA THR A 86 10.07 -3.65 37.69
C THR A 86 8.99 -2.72 37.14
N SER A 87 9.38 -1.54 36.63
CA SER A 87 8.42 -0.59 36.08
C SER A 87 7.78 -1.13 34.79
N PHE A 88 6.62 -0.61 34.42
CA PHE A 88 6.01 -0.98 33.15
C PHE A 88 6.84 -0.48 31.95
N ASP A 89 7.53 0.65 32.10
CA ASP A 89 8.42 1.17 31.06
C ASP A 89 9.64 0.26 30.85
N ASP A 90 10.20 -0.34 31.91
CA ASP A 90 11.23 -1.38 31.81
C ASP A 90 10.72 -2.62 31.05
N ILE A 91 9.46 -3.03 31.28
CA ILE A 91 8.83 -4.15 30.57
C ILE A 91 8.69 -3.84 29.07
N ILE A 92 8.17 -2.66 28.73
CA ILE A 92 8.04 -2.21 27.34
C ILE A 92 9.41 -2.09 26.66
N SER A 93 10.41 -1.55 27.37
CA SER A 93 11.78 -1.45 26.90
C SER A 93 12.35 -2.83 26.56
N LEU A 94 12.24 -3.80 27.47
CA LEU A 94 12.76 -5.15 27.24
C LEU A 94 12.01 -5.88 26.12
N ALA A 95 10.69 -5.74 26.05
CA ALA A 95 9.90 -6.32 24.97
C ALA A 95 10.31 -5.72 23.61
N THR A 96 10.54 -4.41 23.55
CA THR A 96 11.05 -3.72 22.36
C THR A 96 12.44 -4.26 21.97
N SER A 97 13.34 -4.45 22.94
CA SER A 97 14.66 -5.03 22.67
C SER A 97 14.57 -6.44 22.07
N TYR A 98 13.67 -7.28 22.59
CA TYR A 98 13.42 -8.61 22.02
C TYR A 98 12.83 -8.55 20.61
N CYS A 99 11.96 -7.58 20.32
CA CYS A 99 11.44 -7.37 18.97
C CYS A 99 12.53 -6.90 18.00
N ASN A 100 13.42 -6.01 18.42
CA ASN A 100 14.59 -5.58 17.64
C ASN A 100 15.53 -6.76 17.35
N MET A 101 15.76 -7.65 18.33
CA MET A 101 16.52 -8.89 18.07
C MET A 101 15.82 -9.81 17.07
N GLY A 102 14.49 -9.83 17.02
CA GLY A 102 13.75 -10.51 15.95
C GLY A 102 14.18 -10.01 14.57
N ILE A 103 14.34 -8.70 14.40
CA ILE A 103 14.78 -8.07 13.13
C ILE A 103 16.21 -8.49 12.78
N VAL A 104 17.10 -8.58 13.77
CA VAL A 104 18.49 -9.02 13.56
C VAL A 104 18.55 -10.43 12.96
N TYR A 105 17.61 -11.31 13.33
CA TYR A 105 17.59 -12.72 12.96
C TYR A 105 16.58 -13.09 11.86
N LYS A 106 15.73 -12.17 11.38
CA LYS A 106 14.65 -12.46 10.42
C LYS A 106 15.14 -12.95 9.04
N ASP A 107 16.36 -12.54 8.66
CA ASP A 107 17.00 -12.92 7.39
C ASP A 107 18.10 -13.97 7.62
N GLY A 108 18.05 -14.66 8.76
CA GLY A 108 18.97 -15.73 9.09
C GLY A 108 18.92 -16.84 8.04
N THR A 109 20.08 -17.21 7.50
CA THR A 109 20.19 -18.27 6.48
C THR A 109 20.30 -19.66 7.11
N THR A 110 20.42 -19.74 8.43
CA THR A 110 20.52 -21.01 9.16
C THR A 110 19.27 -21.25 10.00
N GLU A 111 18.90 -22.52 10.17
CA GLU A 111 17.81 -22.92 11.05
C GLU A 111 18.03 -22.44 12.49
N GLU A 112 19.29 -22.42 12.97
CA GLU A 112 19.63 -21.92 14.30
C GLU A 112 19.29 -20.43 14.46
N ASP A 113 19.58 -19.62 13.45
CA ASP A 113 19.28 -18.18 13.45
C ASP A 113 17.77 -17.94 13.47
N LEU A 114 17.03 -18.65 12.63
CA LEU A 114 15.57 -18.57 12.58
C LEU A 114 14.93 -19.01 13.91
N VAL A 115 15.42 -20.09 14.52
CA VAL A 115 14.97 -20.54 15.85
C VAL A 115 15.29 -19.52 16.95
N ASN A 116 16.46 -18.86 16.88
CA ASN A 116 16.79 -17.76 17.78
C ASN A 116 15.83 -16.58 17.60
N GLY A 117 15.57 -16.15 16.35
CA GLY A 117 14.61 -15.11 16.02
C GLY A 117 13.21 -15.42 16.55
N GLN A 118 12.72 -16.65 16.31
CA GLN A 118 11.45 -17.15 16.83
C GLN A 118 11.39 -17.07 18.36
N SER A 119 12.46 -17.48 19.05
CA SER A 119 12.56 -17.45 20.52
C SER A 119 12.49 -16.03 21.07
N TYR A 120 13.20 -15.08 20.45
CA TYR A 120 13.17 -13.68 20.86
C TYR A 120 11.78 -13.05 20.68
N LEU A 121 11.14 -13.28 19.54
CA LEU A 121 9.81 -12.74 19.27
C LEU A 121 8.75 -13.35 20.21
N LYS A 122 8.83 -14.65 20.52
CA LYS A 122 7.96 -15.27 21.54
C LYS A 122 8.16 -14.65 22.92
N LYS A 123 9.40 -14.34 23.31
CA LYS A 123 9.70 -13.65 24.58
C LYS A 123 9.18 -12.21 24.60
N CYS A 124 9.24 -11.50 23.48
CA CYS A 124 8.60 -10.18 23.34
C CYS A 124 7.11 -10.28 23.69
N LEU A 125 6.37 -11.19 23.04
CA LEU A 125 4.95 -11.39 23.31
C LEU A 125 4.68 -11.84 24.76
N ASP A 126 5.53 -12.71 25.33
CA ASP A 126 5.36 -13.17 26.72
C ASP A 126 5.59 -12.08 27.79
N LEU A 127 6.37 -11.05 27.48
CA LEU A 127 6.52 -9.88 28.36
C LEU A 127 5.29 -8.98 28.34
N LEU A 128 4.56 -8.96 27.23
CA LEU A 128 3.37 -8.14 27.02
C LEU A 128 2.08 -8.81 27.50
N ASN A 129 2.14 -10.07 27.94
CA ASN A 129 1.01 -10.77 28.55
C ASN A 129 0.43 -9.97 29.73
N GLY A 130 -0.89 -9.75 29.71
CA GLY A 130 -1.64 -8.94 30.67
C GLY A 130 -1.51 -7.42 30.48
N LYS A 131 -0.88 -6.96 29.41
CA LYS A 131 -0.66 -5.54 29.05
C LYS A 131 -1.07 -5.24 27.61
N GLU A 132 -1.80 -6.16 26.98
CA GLU A 132 -2.03 -6.17 25.54
C GLU A 132 -2.91 -5.01 25.05
N LEU A 133 -3.65 -4.38 25.96
CA LEU A 133 -4.53 -3.23 25.69
C LEU A 133 -3.88 -1.88 26.02
N ASP A 134 -2.61 -1.84 26.45
CA ASP A 134 -1.91 -0.57 26.64
C ASP A 134 -1.50 0.02 25.28
N PRO A 135 -1.67 1.34 25.05
CA PRO A 135 -1.27 2.00 23.81
C PRO A 135 0.19 1.72 23.39
N ARG A 136 1.11 1.53 24.35
CA ARG A 136 2.53 1.22 24.08
C ARG A 136 2.77 -0.22 23.64
N ALA A 137 1.82 -1.13 23.89
CA ALA A 137 1.95 -2.55 23.57
C ALA A 137 1.38 -2.93 22.20
N ILE A 138 0.32 -2.25 21.74
CA ILE A 138 -0.45 -2.64 20.54
C ILE A 138 0.43 -2.82 19.30
N LEU A 139 1.18 -1.78 18.90
CA LEU A 139 2.02 -1.87 17.71
C LEU A 139 3.19 -2.84 17.88
N LEU A 140 3.72 -2.96 19.10
CA LEU A 140 4.79 -3.90 19.40
C LEU A 140 4.34 -5.36 19.26
N ILE A 141 3.12 -5.68 19.71
CA ILE A 141 2.50 -6.99 19.53
C ILE A 141 2.29 -7.28 18.04
N MET A 142 1.77 -6.31 17.28
CA MET A 142 1.53 -6.46 15.85
C MET A 142 2.85 -6.69 15.09
N ARG A 143 3.89 -5.90 15.36
CA ARG A 143 5.22 -6.07 14.76
C ARG A 143 5.84 -7.42 15.09
N ALA A 144 5.79 -7.83 16.35
CA ALA A 144 6.31 -9.13 16.76
C ALA A 144 5.55 -10.29 16.07
N SER A 145 4.24 -10.14 15.88
CA SER A 145 3.41 -11.15 15.22
C SER A 145 3.69 -11.24 13.72
N VAL A 146 3.82 -10.12 13.00
CA VAL A 146 4.20 -10.11 11.57
C VAL A 146 5.59 -10.70 11.36
N GLN A 147 6.55 -10.39 12.24
CA GLN A 147 7.88 -10.98 12.16
C GLN A 147 7.87 -12.48 12.45
N LEU A 148 7.08 -12.93 13.43
CA LEU A 148 6.93 -14.36 13.72
C LEU A 148 6.43 -15.10 12.50
N ASP A 149 5.47 -14.52 11.78
CA ASP A 149 4.94 -15.12 10.56
C ASP A 149 6.02 -15.41 9.54
N ARG A 150 6.84 -14.42 9.23
CA ARG A 150 7.97 -14.59 8.30
C ARG A 150 8.92 -15.70 8.74
N VAL A 151 9.29 -15.70 10.02
CA VAL A 151 10.19 -16.72 10.59
C VAL A 151 9.56 -18.11 10.51
N PHE A 152 8.26 -18.25 10.81
CA PHE A 152 7.54 -19.51 10.68
C PHE A 152 7.45 -19.97 9.22
N CYS A 153 7.18 -19.07 8.27
CA CYS A 153 7.18 -19.38 6.85
C CYS A 153 8.56 -19.89 6.38
N GLN A 154 9.65 -19.22 6.78
CA GLN A 154 11.02 -19.65 6.45
C GLN A 154 11.39 -21.00 7.07
N LEU A 155 10.80 -21.34 8.22
CA LEU A 155 10.95 -22.65 8.86
C LEU A 155 10.02 -23.73 8.29
N ASN A 156 9.18 -23.42 7.28
CA ASN A 156 8.11 -24.30 6.77
C ASN A 156 7.10 -24.74 7.85
N GLU A 157 6.75 -23.83 8.75
CA GLU A 157 5.81 -24.03 9.87
C GLU A 157 4.72 -22.94 9.90
N ALA A 158 4.30 -22.44 8.74
CA ALA A 158 3.39 -21.30 8.59
C ALA A 158 2.05 -21.50 9.34
N GLU A 159 1.57 -22.73 9.41
CA GLU A 159 0.32 -23.09 10.10
C GLU A 159 0.33 -22.75 11.60
N LYS A 160 1.53 -22.68 12.22
CA LYS A 160 1.67 -22.32 13.64
C LYS A 160 1.52 -20.82 13.89
N CYS A 161 1.68 -19.99 12.87
CA CYS A 161 1.67 -18.54 13.04
C CYS A 161 0.27 -17.95 13.19
N CYS A 162 -0.73 -18.53 12.51
CA CYS A 162 -2.07 -17.95 12.39
C CYS A 162 -2.68 -17.51 13.73
N SER A 163 -2.41 -18.24 14.81
CA SER A 163 -2.89 -17.90 16.15
C SER A 163 -2.33 -16.58 16.71
N PHE A 164 -1.10 -16.19 16.35
CA PHE A 164 -0.48 -14.93 16.76
C PHE A 164 -1.11 -13.76 16.01
N SER A 165 -1.29 -13.88 14.69
CA SER A 165 -1.92 -12.85 13.88
C SER A 165 -3.36 -12.57 14.34
N HIS A 166 -4.12 -13.62 14.61
CA HIS A 166 -5.47 -13.50 15.19
C HIS A 166 -5.48 -12.80 16.54
N LYS A 167 -4.57 -13.15 17.45
CA LYS A 167 -4.47 -12.49 18.76
C LYS A 167 -4.10 -11.02 18.63
N ALA A 168 -3.13 -10.69 17.78
CA ALA A 168 -2.70 -9.31 17.57
C ALA A 168 -3.84 -8.41 17.09
N ILE A 169 -4.60 -8.87 16.09
CA ILE A 169 -5.80 -8.15 15.64
C ILE A 169 -6.86 -8.10 16.74
N GLY A 170 -7.06 -9.19 17.49
CA GLY A 170 -8.02 -9.22 18.60
C GLY A 170 -7.72 -8.22 19.70
N PHE A 171 -6.46 -8.06 20.07
CA PHE A 171 -6.05 -7.04 21.02
C PHE A 171 -6.29 -5.64 20.48
N TYR A 172 -6.01 -5.39 19.20
CA TYR A 172 -6.33 -4.09 18.57
C TYR A 172 -7.84 -3.81 18.57
N LEU A 173 -8.67 -4.78 18.20
CA LEU A 173 -10.13 -4.62 18.25
C LEU A 173 -10.62 -4.37 19.67
N GLU A 174 -10.09 -5.12 20.65
CA GLU A 174 -10.48 -4.95 22.04
C GLU A 174 -10.07 -3.60 22.61
N TYR A 175 -8.87 -3.15 22.28
CA TYR A 175 -8.36 -1.82 22.61
C TYR A 175 -9.27 -0.70 22.07
N THR A 176 -9.80 -0.89 20.85
CA THR A 176 -10.66 0.09 20.19
C THR A 176 -12.14 -0.02 20.55
N LYS A 177 -12.55 -0.98 21.40
CA LYS A 177 -13.95 -1.11 21.88
C LYS A 177 -14.46 0.14 22.60
N GLN A 178 -13.58 0.97 23.15
CA GLN A 178 -13.94 2.22 23.82
C GLN A 178 -14.49 3.31 22.86
N GLY A 179 -14.52 3.04 21.55
CA GLY A 179 -15.20 3.90 20.57
C GLY A 179 -14.25 4.91 19.94
N SER A 180 -14.63 6.18 19.91
CA SER A 180 -13.84 7.27 19.32
C SER A 180 -12.84 7.91 20.29
N GLU A 181 -12.70 7.42 21.52
CA GLU A 181 -11.87 8.07 22.54
C GLU A 181 -10.61 7.27 22.91
N PHE A 182 -10.28 6.21 22.16
CA PHE A 182 -9.05 5.47 22.45
C PHE A 182 -7.81 6.31 22.06
N PRO A 183 -6.74 6.27 22.88
CA PRO A 183 -5.51 6.99 22.57
C PRO A 183 -4.87 6.46 21.27
N ALA A 184 -4.03 7.24 20.60
CA ALA A 184 -3.24 6.67 19.51
C ALA A 184 -2.25 5.64 20.09
N PRO A 185 -2.02 4.50 19.40
CA PRO A 185 -0.92 3.62 19.78
C PRO A 185 0.40 4.39 19.86
N ILE A 186 1.26 4.04 20.80
CA ILE A 186 2.53 4.73 21.02
C ILE A 186 3.66 3.80 20.57
N VAL A 187 4.54 4.33 19.72
CA VAL A 187 5.76 3.62 19.30
C VAL A 187 6.93 4.14 20.13
N SER A 188 7.66 3.24 20.77
CA SER A 188 8.96 3.59 21.34
C SER A 188 9.87 4.07 20.23
N ARG A 189 10.53 5.21 20.41
CA ARG A 189 11.49 5.76 19.44
C ARG A 189 12.63 4.79 19.11
N LEU A 190 12.94 3.87 20.02
CA LEU A 190 13.97 2.84 19.85
C LEU A 190 13.41 1.51 19.33
N SER A 191 12.17 1.49 18.84
CA SER A 191 11.61 0.37 18.09
C SER A 191 11.94 0.55 16.61
N VAL A 192 12.67 -0.41 16.03
CA VAL A 192 13.02 -0.38 14.61
C VAL A 192 11.80 -0.79 13.77
N ASN A 193 11.49 -0.02 12.74
CA ASN A 193 10.43 -0.31 11.77
C ASN A 193 10.78 -1.55 10.93
N LEU A 194 9.78 -2.38 10.61
CA LEU A 194 9.92 -3.49 9.67
C LEU A 194 10.26 -2.99 8.25
N ASP A 195 10.71 -3.85 7.34
CA ASP A 195 11.05 -3.42 5.96
C ASP A 195 9.82 -3.07 5.13
N ILE A 196 8.68 -3.67 5.48
CA ILE A 196 7.37 -3.35 4.91
C ILE A 196 6.83 -2.00 5.39
N GLU A 197 7.36 -1.47 6.49
CA GLU A 197 7.02 -0.15 6.97
C GLU A 197 7.96 0.87 6.30
N GLU A 198 7.40 1.98 5.80
CA GLU A 198 8.22 3.02 5.17
C GLU A 198 9.28 3.57 6.13
N ALA A 199 10.41 4.04 5.59
CA ALA A 199 11.51 4.61 6.39
C ALA A 199 11.09 5.81 7.25
N CYS A 200 10.01 6.50 6.86
CA CYS A 200 9.38 7.60 7.60
C CYS A 200 7.99 7.21 8.13
N SER A 201 7.77 5.93 8.48
CA SER A 201 6.48 5.52 9.02
C SER A 201 6.23 6.18 10.37
N ASN A 202 5.13 6.91 10.44
CA ASN A 202 4.54 7.33 11.69
C ASN A 202 3.62 6.21 12.20
N THR A 203 3.18 6.33 13.46
CA THR A 203 2.25 5.38 14.10
C THR A 203 1.06 4.99 13.22
N MET A 204 0.46 5.93 12.48
CA MET A 204 -0.73 5.65 11.67
C MET A 204 -0.40 4.76 10.48
N LEU A 205 0.66 5.09 9.76
CA LEU A 205 1.10 4.30 8.62
C LEU A 205 1.52 2.90 9.08
N SER A 206 2.30 2.82 10.15
CA SER A 206 2.66 1.55 10.80
C SER A 206 1.43 0.71 11.15
N LEU A 207 0.40 1.32 11.75
CA LEU A 207 -0.84 0.62 12.07
C LEU A 207 -1.54 0.05 10.82
N VAL A 208 -1.67 0.85 9.77
CA VAL A 208 -2.29 0.42 8.50
C VAL A 208 -1.50 -0.71 7.85
N THR A 209 -0.19 -0.55 7.73
CA THR A 209 0.70 -1.55 7.15
C THR A 209 0.61 -2.86 7.92
N LEU A 210 0.78 -2.82 9.25
CA LEU A 210 0.76 -4.03 10.08
C LEU A 210 -0.61 -4.71 10.06
N CYS A 211 -1.72 -3.96 10.12
CA CYS A 211 -3.06 -4.53 9.97
C CYS A 211 -3.24 -5.21 8.61
N SER A 212 -2.77 -4.59 7.52
CA SER A 212 -2.89 -5.13 6.18
C SER A 212 -2.11 -6.44 6.03
N GLU A 213 -0.91 -6.52 6.58
CA GLU A 213 -0.07 -7.72 6.56
C GLU A 213 -0.70 -8.83 7.40
N LEU A 214 -1.09 -8.53 8.64
CA LEU A 214 -1.75 -9.50 9.51
C LEU A 214 -3.04 -10.05 8.89
N LEU A 215 -3.83 -9.20 8.23
CA LEU A 215 -5.02 -9.62 7.48
C LEU A 215 -4.68 -10.53 6.29
N TYR A 216 -3.63 -10.19 5.53
CA TYR A 216 -3.16 -11.03 4.43
C TYR A 216 -2.77 -12.42 4.93
N HIS A 217 -2.02 -12.49 6.04
CA HIS A 217 -1.65 -13.76 6.67
C HIS A 217 -2.89 -14.54 7.15
N ILE A 218 -3.83 -13.87 7.83
CA ILE A 218 -5.07 -14.50 8.30
C ILE A 218 -5.87 -15.09 7.15
N ASN A 219 -5.97 -14.40 6.00
CA ASN A 219 -6.71 -14.88 4.84
C ASN A 219 -6.06 -16.11 4.17
N ASN A 220 -4.74 -16.25 4.28
CA ASN A 220 -3.99 -17.37 3.71
C ASN A 220 -3.94 -18.59 4.65
N CYS A 221 -4.13 -18.36 5.95
CA CYS A 221 -4.42 -19.40 6.91
C CYS A 221 -5.88 -19.84 6.72
N GLU A 222 -6.19 -21.13 6.53
CA GLU A 222 -7.57 -21.67 6.44
C GLU A 222 -8.37 -21.54 7.79
N CYS A 223 -8.15 -20.48 8.54
CA CYS A 223 -8.76 -20.16 9.83
C CYS A 223 -9.90 -19.16 9.62
N ASP A 224 -11.04 -19.67 9.17
CA ASP A 224 -12.28 -18.89 8.99
C ASP A 224 -12.79 -18.31 10.32
N THR A 225 -12.45 -17.07 10.67
CA THR A 225 -13.15 -16.38 11.77
C THR A 225 -13.27 -14.86 11.67
N TRP A 226 -12.60 -14.15 10.76
CA TRP A 226 -12.53 -12.69 10.82
C TRP A 226 -13.27 -12.02 9.67
N ASP A 227 -14.34 -11.33 10.03
CA ASP A 227 -14.95 -10.35 9.15
C ASP A 227 -14.05 -9.11 9.09
N VAL A 228 -13.44 -8.87 7.94
CA VAL A 228 -12.56 -7.73 7.67
C VAL A 228 -13.26 -6.41 8.01
N GLU A 229 -14.59 -6.33 7.90
CA GLU A 229 -15.35 -5.13 8.28
C GLU A 229 -15.22 -4.76 9.76
N THR A 230 -14.98 -5.77 10.62
CA THR A 230 -14.79 -5.56 12.07
C THR A 230 -13.55 -4.72 12.34
N LEU A 231 -12.53 -4.81 11.49
CA LEU A 231 -11.29 -4.03 11.55
C LEU A 231 -11.42 -2.64 10.94
N VAL A 232 -12.23 -2.53 9.89
CA VAL A 232 -12.30 -1.32 9.07
C VAL A 232 -12.91 -0.15 9.85
N LYS A 233 -13.93 -0.42 10.68
CA LYS A 233 -14.59 0.63 11.47
C LYS A 233 -13.68 1.23 12.56
N PRO A 234 -12.97 0.46 13.40
CA PRO A 234 -11.96 1.00 14.30
C PRO A 234 -10.89 1.85 13.59
N MET A 235 -10.40 1.40 12.44
CA MET A 235 -9.40 2.15 11.67
C MET A 235 -10.00 3.45 11.08
N HIS A 236 -11.23 3.43 10.59
CA HIS A 236 -11.93 4.64 10.17
C HIS A 236 -12.08 5.64 11.31
N ASN A 237 -12.53 5.19 12.49
CA ASN A 237 -12.65 6.03 13.67
C ASN A 237 -11.30 6.61 14.11
N PHE A 238 -10.23 5.81 14.02
CA PHE A 238 -8.87 6.29 14.28
C PHE A 238 -8.52 7.48 13.39
N PHE A 239 -8.73 7.39 12.08
CA PHE A 239 -8.46 8.50 11.17
C PHE A 239 -9.34 9.72 11.44
N MET A 240 -10.62 9.50 11.76
CA MET A 240 -11.54 10.56 12.19
C MET A 240 -11.06 11.27 13.46
N ASN A 241 -10.40 10.60 14.39
CA ASN A 241 -9.93 11.28 15.60
C ASN A 241 -8.67 12.12 15.37
N GLN A 242 -7.91 11.79 14.32
CA GLN A 242 -6.60 12.38 14.05
C GLN A 242 -6.65 13.52 13.02
N TRP A 243 -7.79 13.74 12.36
CA TRP A 243 -7.89 14.69 11.25
C TRP A 243 -7.69 16.15 11.69
N ILE A 244 -8.17 16.54 12.89
CA ILE A 244 -8.04 17.91 13.42
C ILE A 244 -6.56 18.27 13.57
N GLU A 245 -5.75 17.34 14.11
CA GLU A 245 -4.31 17.55 14.23
C GLU A 245 -3.63 17.54 12.85
N ALA A 246 -4.06 16.65 11.96
CA ALA A 246 -3.54 16.56 10.58
C ALA A 246 -3.75 17.85 9.78
N THR A 247 -4.92 18.49 9.92
CA THR A 247 -5.25 19.76 9.26
C THR A 247 -4.58 20.96 9.93
N ALA A 248 -4.45 20.95 11.25
CA ALA A 248 -3.74 22.00 11.98
C ALA A 248 -2.22 21.98 11.72
N ASN A 249 -1.65 20.81 11.40
CA ASN A 249 -0.24 20.67 11.05
C ASN A 249 -0.06 19.81 9.78
N PRO A 250 -0.34 20.38 8.59
CA PRO A 250 -0.32 19.64 7.33
C PRO A 250 1.05 19.06 7.00
N VAL A 251 2.13 19.77 7.35
CA VAL A 251 3.49 19.40 6.96
C VAL A 251 3.97 18.14 7.67
N THR A 252 3.79 18.04 8.98
CA THR A 252 4.28 16.87 9.73
C THR A 252 3.19 15.83 9.97
N LYS A 253 2.01 16.27 10.41
CA LYS A 253 0.91 15.35 10.79
C LYS A 253 -0.06 15.08 9.63
N GLY A 254 -0.31 16.08 8.79
CA GLY A 254 -1.11 15.92 7.59
C GLY A 254 -0.50 14.92 6.60
N TYR A 255 0.80 15.03 6.33
CA TYR A 255 1.55 14.06 5.52
C TYR A 255 1.29 12.62 5.99
N ALA A 256 1.59 12.37 7.27
CA ALA A 256 1.43 11.08 7.91
C ALA A 256 0.02 10.50 7.74
N TRP A 257 -0.98 11.33 8.03
CA TRP A 257 -2.39 10.98 7.96
C TRP A 257 -2.84 10.72 6.52
N ALA A 258 -2.43 11.55 5.56
CA ALA A 258 -2.81 11.41 4.16
C ALA A 258 -2.22 10.13 3.54
N SER A 259 -0.95 9.82 3.82
CA SER A 259 -0.33 8.56 3.35
C SER A 259 -1.10 7.34 3.85
N ALA A 260 -1.35 7.27 5.17
CA ALA A 260 -2.09 6.17 5.78
C ALA A 260 -3.54 6.06 5.26
N THR A 261 -4.21 7.19 5.03
CA THR A 261 -5.58 7.26 4.47
C THR A 261 -5.61 6.75 3.03
N VAL A 262 -4.62 7.13 2.20
CA VAL A 262 -4.49 6.69 0.82
C VAL A 262 -4.21 5.19 0.74
N ASP A 263 -3.36 4.66 1.60
CA ASP A 263 -3.12 3.21 1.65
C ASP A 263 -4.34 2.43 2.15
N PHE A 264 -5.01 2.93 3.18
CA PHE A 264 -6.23 2.31 3.68
C PHE A 264 -7.37 2.32 2.62
N SER A 265 -7.39 3.31 1.72
CA SER A 265 -8.37 3.35 0.62
C SER A 265 -8.32 2.12 -0.30
N ARG A 266 -7.18 1.41 -0.37
CA ARG A 266 -7.03 0.15 -1.13
C ARG A 266 -8.03 -0.90 -0.67
N PHE A 267 -8.35 -0.95 0.62
CA PHE A 267 -9.38 -1.84 1.14
C PHE A 267 -10.73 -1.58 0.45
N PHE A 268 -11.18 -0.33 0.42
CA PHE A 268 -12.46 0.03 -0.20
C PHE A 268 -12.46 -0.21 -1.72
N ILE A 269 -11.33 0.03 -2.39
CA ILE A 269 -11.15 -0.27 -3.82
C ILE A 269 -11.37 -1.76 -4.09
N ASN A 270 -10.75 -2.63 -3.30
CA ASN A 270 -10.83 -4.08 -3.46
C ASN A 270 -12.25 -4.60 -3.21
N GLN A 271 -12.98 -3.97 -2.28
CA GLN A 271 -14.38 -4.29 -1.97
C GLN A 271 -15.40 -3.56 -2.87
N LEU A 272 -14.94 -2.82 -3.89
CA LEU A 272 -15.78 -2.00 -4.75
C LEU A 272 -16.68 -0.99 -3.99
N ARG A 273 -16.26 -0.57 -2.80
CA ARG A 273 -16.89 0.48 -1.99
C ARG A 273 -16.47 1.86 -2.49
N LEU A 274 -16.81 2.15 -3.75
CA LEU A 274 -16.30 3.29 -4.50
C LEU A 274 -16.68 4.65 -3.90
N SER A 275 -17.82 4.77 -3.22
CA SER A 275 -18.18 5.99 -2.49
C SER A 275 -17.22 6.29 -1.35
N ASP A 276 -16.84 5.28 -0.57
CA ASP A 276 -15.91 5.40 0.54
C ASP A 276 -14.49 5.66 0.02
N THR A 277 -14.05 4.93 -1.02
CA THR A 277 -12.77 5.22 -1.69
C THR A 277 -12.69 6.68 -2.13
N ARG A 278 -13.70 7.19 -2.84
CA ARG A 278 -13.71 8.56 -3.35
C ARG A 278 -13.60 9.57 -2.22
N ASN A 279 -14.28 9.33 -1.11
CA ASN A 279 -14.23 10.19 0.07
C ASN A 279 -12.83 10.21 0.72
N TYR A 280 -12.20 9.03 0.86
CA TYR A 280 -10.84 8.91 1.38
C TYR A 280 -9.79 9.60 0.50
N LEU A 281 -9.87 9.40 -0.81
CA LEU A 281 -8.93 10.04 -1.75
C LEU A 281 -9.15 11.56 -1.81
N ALA A 282 -10.38 12.02 -1.71
CA ALA A 282 -10.69 13.45 -1.63
C ALA A 282 -10.14 14.09 -0.35
N ALA A 283 -10.25 13.40 0.79
CA ALA A 283 -9.68 13.87 2.05
C ALA A 283 -8.15 13.93 2.02
N ALA A 284 -7.49 12.96 1.37
CA ALA A 284 -6.05 13.00 1.15
C ALA A 284 -5.62 14.12 0.19
N GLU A 285 -6.37 14.37 -0.90
CA GLU A 285 -6.15 15.52 -1.80
C GLU A 285 -6.24 16.84 -1.03
N TYR A 286 -7.25 16.99 -0.18
CA TYR A 286 -7.44 18.18 0.65
C TYR A 286 -6.23 18.46 1.56
N ILE A 287 -5.74 17.45 2.26
CA ILE A 287 -4.54 17.58 3.11
C ILE A 287 -3.30 17.89 2.28
N LEU A 288 -3.15 17.30 1.10
CA LEU A 288 -2.04 17.56 0.20
C LEU A 288 -2.05 19.01 -0.32
N ASP A 289 -3.22 19.57 -0.59
CA ASP A 289 -3.36 20.97 -0.95
C ASP A 289 -3.04 21.90 0.24
N ALA A 290 -3.52 21.57 1.44
CA ALA A 290 -3.15 22.29 2.66
C ALA A 290 -1.62 22.25 2.92
N TYR A 291 -0.98 21.10 2.67
CA TYR A 291 0.48 20.95 2.73
C TYR A 291 1.18 21.91 1.77
N LYS A 292 0.75 21.96 0.51
CA LYS A 292 1.36 22.86 -0.50
C LYS A 292 1.22 24.33 -0.09
N GLU A 293 0.04 24.73 0.38
CA GLU A 293 -0.21 26.10 0.80
C GLU A 293 0.60 26.48 2.04
N GLU A 294 0.79 25.57 3.00
CA GLU A 294 1.63 25.82 4.17
C GLU A 294 3.11 25.99 3.76
N VAL A 295 3.64 25.10 2.92
CA VAL A 295 5.03 25.16 2.47
C VAL A 295 5.34 26.41 1.64
N LYS A 296 4.40 26.84 0.78
CA LYS A 296 4.55 28.06 -0.04
C LYS A 296 4.80 29.32 0.80
N LYS A 297 4.39 29.33 2.09
CA LYS A 297 4.66 30.44 3.00
C LYS A 297 6.15 30.61 3.31
N TYR A 298 6.93 29.53 3.23
CA TYR A 298 8.34 29.50 3.63
C TYR A 298 9.31 29.42 2.44
N VAL A 299 8.85 28.97 1.27
CA VAL A 299 9.69 28.77 0.09
C VAL A 299 9.11 29.45 -1.15
N SER A 300 9.88 30.34 -1.78
CA SER A 300 9.54 30.93 -3.08
C SER A 300 10.05 30.03 -4.22
N GLY A 301 9.18 29.21 -4.81
CA GLY A 301 9.49 28.37 -5.98
C GLY A 301 8.77 27.03 -5.97
N ASN A 302 8.98 26.20 -7.00
CA ASN A 302 8.50 24.82 -7.02
C ASN A 302 9.25 24.03 -5.93
N PHE A 303 8.53 23.61 -4.90
CA PHE A 303 9.07 22.81 -3.80
C PHE A 303 8.64 21.36 -3.96
N SER A 304 9.61 20.45 -3.92
CA SER A 304 9.39 19.01 -3.93
C SER A 304 10.26 18.35 -2.86
N THR A 305 9.72 18.09 -1.67
CA THR A 305 10.38 17.16 -0.74
C THR A 305 10.17 15.73 -1.21
N PRO A 306 11.12 14.81 -0.95
CA PRO A 306 10.91 13.38 -1.18
C PRO A 306 9.61 12.86 -0.55
N ALA A 307 9.28 13.31 0.66
CA ALA A 307 8.03 13.00 1.34
C ALA A 307 6.81 13.45 0.51
N PHE A 308 6.76 14.73 0.12
CA PHE A 308 5.65 15.26 -0.70
C PHE A 308 5.50 14.50 -2.02
N LEU A 309 6.61 14.17 -2.68
CA LEU A 309 6.60 13.37 -3.91
C LEU A 309 6.02 11.98 -3.70
N ASN A 310 6.35 11.31 -2.58
CA ASN A 310 5.83 9.99 -2.26
C ASN A 310 4.30 10.01 -2.12
N ILE A 311 3.74 10.98 -1.38
CA ILE A 311 2.26 11.06 -1.26
C ILE A 311 1.62 11.44 -2.58
N LEU A 312 2.21 12.39 -3.31
CA LEU A 312 1.69 12.79 -4.61
C LEU A 312 1.61 11.58 -5.56
N GLU A 313 2.63 10.72 -5.54
CA GLU A 313 2.65 9.45 -6.27
C GLU A 313 1.54 8.51 -5.80
N CYS A 314 1.42 8.28 -4.49
CA CYS A 314 0.40 7.41 -3.90
C CYS A 314 -1.02 7.89 -4.24
N VAL A 315 -1.29 9.19 -4.11
CA VAL A 315 -2.58 9.80 -4.45
C VAL A 315 -2.88 9.65 -5.94
N ALA A 316 -1.92 9.97 -6.82
CA ALA A 316 -2.09 9.81 -8.26
C ALA A 316 -2.37 8.36 -8.65
N THR A 317 -1.58 7.43 -8.11
CA THR A 317 -1.73 5.98 -8.31
C THR A 317 -3.12 5.51 -7.87
N ARG A 318 -3.58 5.91 -6.67
CA ARG A 318 -4.87 5.45 -6.14
C ARG A 318 -6.06 6.09 -6.85
N TRP A 319 -6.01 7.36 -7.24
CA TRP A 319 -7.03 7.97 -8.10
C TRP A 319 -7.16 7.26 -9.44
N SER A 320 -6.03 6.83 -10.01
CA SER A 320 -6.00 6.10 -11.28
C SER A 320 -6.65 4.72 -11.18
N ILE A 321 -6.32 3.97 -10.12
CA ILE A 321 -6.95 2.68 -9.83
C ILE A 321 -8.45 2.87 -9.58
N PHE A 322 -8.83 3.86 -8.78
CA PHE A 322 -10.22 4.20 -8.49
C PHE A 322 -11.00 4.52 -9.77
N GLY A 323 -10.51 5.43 -10.61
CA GLY A 323 -11.19 5.82 -11.84
C GLY A 323 -11.36 4.64 -12.81
N ASN A 324 -10.33 3.78 -12.94
CA ASN A 324 -10.46 2.54 -13.70
C ASN A 324 -11.52 1.59 -13.13
N LYS A 325 -11.65 1.48 -11.80
CA LYS A 325 -12.72 0.67 -11.18
C LYS A 325 -14.10 1.27 -11.42
N VAL A 326 -14.25 2.60 -11.38
CA VAL A 326 -15.51 3.28 -11.73
C VAL A 326 -15.92 2.97 -13.17
N LEU A 327 -14.98 3.08 -14.11
CA LEU A 327 -15.21 2.78 -15.53
C LEU A 327 -15.55 1.30 -15.75
N LEU A 328 -14.82 0.39 -15.10
CA LEU A 328 -15.07 -1.05 -15.12
C LEU A 328 -16.47 -1.40 -14.62
N CYS A 329 -16.85 -0.88 -13.45
CA CYS A 329 -18.14 -1.11 -12.84
C CYS A 329 -19.28 -0.58 -13.71
N SER A 330 -19.05 0.55 -14.39
CA SER A 330 -20.02 1.16 -15.28
C SER A 330 -20.20 0.33 -16.56
N LYS A 331 -19.11 -0.07 -17.22
CA LYS A 331 -19.12 -0.91 -18.43
C LYS A 331 -19.89 -2.22 -18.24
N TYR A 332 -19.64 -2.92 -17.14
CA TYR A 332 -20.28 -4.21 -16.86
C TYR A 332 -21.55 -4.09 -16.03
N ASN A 333 -22.04 -2.87 -15.81
CA ASN A 333 -23.21 -2.55 -15.00
C ASN A 333 -23.19 -3.26 -13.63
N LEU A 334 -22.01 -3.38 -13.04
CA LEU A 334 -21.77 -4.16 -11.82
C LEU A 334 -22.58 -3.60 -10.64
N PHE A 335 -22.86 -2.30 -10.62
CA PHE A 335 -23.70 -1.67 -9.62
C PHE A 335 -25.12 -2.27 -9.56
N ASN A 336 -25.68 -2.68 -10.70
CA ASN A 336 -26.99 -3.32 -10.75
C ASN A 336 -26.92 -4.81 -10.40
N VAL A 337 -25.81 -5.47 -10.70
CA VAL A 337 -25.57 -6.87 -10.28
C VAL A 337 -25.45 -6.93 -8.76
N PHE A 338 -24.64 -6.08 -8.13
CA PHE A 338 -24.47 -6.06 -6.67
C PHE A 338 -25.73 -5.62 -5.92
N LYS A 339 -26.58 -4.76 -6.50
CA LYS A 339 -27.88 -4.39 -5.91
C LYS A 339 -28.95 -5.49 -6.00
N ASN A 340 -28.91 -6.32 -7.05
CA ASN A 340 -29.94 -7.33 -7.33
C ASN A 340 -29.57 -8.74 -6.87
N VAL A 341 -28.33 -8.97 -6.47
CA VAL A 341 -27.87 -10.25 -5.93
C VAL A 341 -28.25 -10.34 -4.44
N LYS A 342 -29.54 -10.60 -4.17
CA LYS A 342 -29.90 -11.46 -3.04
C LYS A 342 -29.68 -12.89 -3.53
N VAL A 343 -28.51 -13.47 -3.27
CA VAL A 343 -28.24 -14.86 -3.67
C VAL A 343 -29.21 -15.79 -2.94
N SER A 344 -30.28 -16.21 -3.60
CA SER A 344 -31.02 -17.41 -3.22
C SER A 344 -30.15 -18.62 -3.62
N ARG A 345 -29.39 -19.19 -2.67
CA ARG A 345 -28.67 -20.45 -2.91
C ARG A 345 -29.65 -21.60 -2.85
N VAL A 346 -29.94 -22.21 -4.00
CA VAL A 346 -30.31 -23.63 -4.08
C VAL A 346 -29.01 -24.39 -4.30
N GLY A 347 -28.47 -24.99 -3.25
CA GLY A 347 -27.24 -25.77 -3.29
C GLY A 347 -26.73 -26.06 -1.88
N ASN A 348 -26.93 -27.29 -1.42
CA ASN A 348 -26.55 -27.79 -0.09
C ASN A 348 -25.02 -27.82 0.09
N TYR A 349 -24.43 -26.71 0.50
CA TYR A 349 -23.15 -26.69 1.21
C TYR A 349 -23.30 -25.77 2.41
N LYS A 350 -23.13 -26.35 3.62
CA LYS A 350 -23.13 -25.62 4.90
C LYS A 350 -21.99 -24.60 4.87
N SER A 351 -22.33 -23.37 4.52
CA SER A 351 -21.49 -22.17 4.66
C SER A 351 -22.41 -21.05 5.15
N THR A 352 -22.05 -20.46 6.28
CA THR A 352 -22.67 -19.25 6.85
C THR A 352 -21.57 -18.36 7.40
N PRO A 353 -21.70 -17.01 7.37
CA PRO A 353 -22.74 -16.21 6.73
C PRO A 353 -22.23 -15.39 5.53
N SER A 354 -23.19 -14.94 4.73
CA SER A 354 -23.11 -13.83 3.79
C SER A 354 -22.27 -12.68 4.35
N VAL A 355 -21.24 -12.23 3.61
CA VAL A 355 -20.76 -10.84 3.69
C VAL A 355 -21.91 -9.99 3.16
N GLU A 356 -22.81 -9.58 4.04
CA GLU A 356 -23.66 -8.42 3.76
C GLU A 356 -22.70 -7.27 3.48
N LEU A 357 -22.76 -6.66 2.29
CA LEU A 357 -22.08 -5.39 2.06
C LEU A 357 -22.43 -4.45 3.22
N PRO A 358 -21.44 -3.79 3.82
CA PRO A 358 -21.65 -3.01 5.04
C PRO A 358 -22.68 -1.95 4.71
N THR A 359 -23.80 -1.96 5.43
CA THR A 359 -24.95 -1.11 5.12
C THR A 359 -24.68 0.37 5.44
N LYS A 360 -23.56 0.69 6.10
CA LYS A 360 -23.18 2.06 6.49
C LYS A 360 -21.88 2.49 5.82
N SER A 361 -21.98 3.55 5.01
CA SER A 361 -20.83 4.26 4.44
C SER A 361 -19.88 4.69 5.56
N LEU A 362 -18.58 4.56 5.31
CA LEU A 362 -17.51 5.00 6.21
C LEU A 362 -16.83 6.19 5.56
N ILE A 363 -17.45 7.35 5.71
CA ILE A 363 -16.99 8.62 5.14
C ILE A 363 -16.58 9.58 6.25
N PHE A 364 -15.66 10.50 5.94
CA PHE A 364 -15.26 11.57 6.84
C PHE A 364 -16.37 12.62 6.94
N THR A 365 -17.36 12.39 7.81
CA THR A 365 -18.50 13.31 7.98
C THR A 365 -18.07 14.71 8.40
N ASP A 366 -17.03 14.82 9.21
CA ASP A 366 -16.54 16.11 9.70
C ASP A 366 -15.82 16.91 8.60
N LEU A 367 -15.36 16.22 7.54
CA LEU A 367 -14.69 16.83 6.38
C LEU A 367 -15.64 17.00 5.19
N GLU A 368 -16.90 16.57 5.29
CA GLU A 368 -17.81 16.45 4.15
C GLU A 368 -17.94 17.77 3.37
N VAL A 369 -18.11 18.88 4.10
CA VAL A 369 -18.21 20.23 3.51
C VAL A 369 -16.90 20.66 2.84
N ASP A 370 -15.76 20.39 3.47
CA ASP A 370 -14.44 20.81 2.97
C ASP A 370 -14.06 20.06 1.69
N ILE A 371 -14.44 18.78 1.59
CA ILE A 371 -14.07 17.91 0.46
C ILE A 371 -15.17 17.78 -0.60
N GLU A 372 -16.36 18.34 -0.39
CA GLU A 372 -17.50 18.24 -1.32
C GLU A 372 -17.11 18.66 -2.75
N HIS A 373 -16.35 19.77 -2.85
CA HIS A 373 -15.87 20.30 -4.11
C HIS A 373 -14.84 19.39 -4.82
N ILE A 374 -14.23 18.43 -4.12
CA ILE A 374 -13.34 17.40 -4.68
C ILE A 374 -14.16 16.17 -5.05
N VAL A 375 -15.00 15.69 -4.13
CA VAL A 375 -15.85 14.51 -4.30
C VAL A 375 -16.79 14.66 -5.51
N SER A 376 -17.28 15.88 -5.76
CA SER A 376 -18.17 16.19 -6.89
C SER A 376 -17.48 16.18 -8.26
N LYS A 377 -16.14 16.23 -8.32
CA LYS A 377 -15.39 16.27 -9.60
C LYS A 377 -15.39 14.95 -10.35
N ILE A 378 -15.58 13.82 -9.66
CA ILE A 378 -15.56 12.50 -10.29
C ILE A 378 -16.91 11.78 -10.07
N PRO A 379 -17.63 11.42 -11.14
CA PRO A 379 -18.87 10.68 -11.03
C PRO A 379 -18.61 9.25 -10.51
N LEU A 380 -19.55 8.70 -9.74
CA LEU A 380 -19.54 7.27 -9.36
C LEU A 380 -20.22 6.38 -10.39
N ASN A 381 -21.15 6.95 -11.17
CA ASN A 381 -21.87 6.27 -12.23
C ASN A 381 -21.46 6.93 -13.54
N VAL A 382 -20.84 6.16 -14.42
CA VAL A 382 -20.48 6.60 -15.77
C VAL A 382 -21.49 5.98 -16.73
N SER A 383 -22.17 6.82 -17.51
CA SER A 383 -23.28 6.38 -18.38
C SER A 383 -23.04 6.68 -19.85
N ASN A 384 -22.17 7.64 -20.15
CA ASN A 384 -21.91 8.15 -21.49
C ASN A 384 -20.42 8.53 -21.63
N LEU A 385 -20.02 8.91 -22.84
CA LEU A 385 -18.64 9.29 -23.13
C LEU A 385 -18.17 10.53 -22.35
N ASP A 386 -19.04 11.53 -22.13
CA ASP A 386 -18.68 12.74 -21.37
C ASP A 386 -18.28 12.38 -19.93
N ASP A 387 -19.03 11.47 -19.29
CA ASP A 387 -18.71 10.97 -17.96
C ASP A 387 -17.33 10.26 -17.94
N VAL A 388 -16.99 9.51 -19.00
CA VAL A 388 -15.68 8.85 -19.14
C VAL A 388 -14.59 9.89 -19.23
N VAL A 389 -14.76 10.90 -20.09
CA VAL A 389 -13.79 11.98 -20.29
C VAL A 389 -13.52 12.70 -18.97
N VAL A 390 -14.55 12.98 -18.16
CA VAL A 390 -14.38 13.59 -16.82
C VAL A 390 -13.50 12.74 -15.91
N VAL A 391 -13.73 11.41 -15.88
CA VAL A 391 -12.91 10.49 -15.08
C VAL A 391 -11.46 10.49 -15.60
N CYS A 392 -11.28 10.41 -16.91
CA CYS A 392 -9.97 10.38 -17.57
C CYS A 392 -9.18 11.66 -17.32
N ASP A 393 -9.79 12.83 -17.50
CA ASP A 393 -9.17 14.14 -17.26
C ASP A 393 -8.71 14.28 -15.81
N HIS A 394 -9.51 13.77 -14.86
CA HIS A 394 -9.11 13.77 -13.46
C HIS A 394 -7.89 12.88 -13.20
N ILE A 395 -7.84 11.67 -13.77
CA ILE A 395 -6.68 10.77 -13.69
C ILE A 395 -5.44 11.46 -14.29
N MET A 396 -5.59 12.06 -15.47
CA MET A 396 -4.49 12.70 -16.19
C MET A 396 -3.95 13.93 -15.46
N LYS A 397 -4.82 14.73 -14.85
CA LYS A 397 -4.43 15.85 -13.99
C LYS A 397 -3.41 15.42 -12.94
N TRP A 398 -3.65 14.29 -12.26
CA TRP A 398 -2.75 13.81 -11.21
C TRP A 398 -1.41 13.33 -11.74
N PHE A 399 -1.38 12.65 -12.89
CA PHE A 399 -0.12 12.25 -13.50
C PHE A 399 0.70 13.43 -14.00
N GLU A 400 0.05 14.45 -14.59
CA GLU A 400 0.76 15.67 -14.98
C GLU A 400 1.25 16.44 -13.75
N MET A 401 0.46 16.52 -12.68
CA MET A 401 0.92 17.07 -11.41
C MET A 401 2.15 16.33 -10.87
N PHE A 402 2.16 15.01 -10.87
CA PHE A 402 3.32 14.22 -10.46
C PHE A 402 4.55 14.50 -11.35
N LYS A 403 4.35 14.48 -12.67
CA LYS A 403 5.40 14.73 -13.66
C LYS A 403 6.05 16.11 -13.54
N THR A 404 5.30 17.14 -13.17
CA THR A 404 5.87 18.49 -12.96
C THR A 404 6.84 18.58 -11.77
N HIS A 405 6.84 17.60 -10.87
CA HIS A 405 7.67 17.61 -9.66
C HIS A 405 8.83 16.58 -9.68
N VAL A 406 8.90 15.70 -10.69
CA VAL A 406 9.85 14.57 -10.74
C VAL A 406 10.67 14.58 -12.02
N SER A 407 11.99 14.33 -11.93
CA SER A 407 12.86 14.15 -13.11
C SER A 407 12.66 12.76 -13.73
N THR A 408 12.84 12.67 -15.05
CA THR A 408 12.56 11.48 -15.90
C THR A 408 13.31 10.19 -15.54
N GLU A 409 14.24 10.21 -14.59
CA GLU A 409 15.13 9.07 -14.29
C GLU A 409 14.69 8.20 -13.10
N ILE A 410 13.73 8.62 -12.27
CA ILE A 410 13.61 8.02 -10.91
C ILE A 410 12.49 6.96 -10.74
N TYR A 411 11.55 6.73 -11.66
CA TYR A 411 10.38 5.89 -11.30
C TYR A 411 9.92 4.86 -12.32
N ASN A 412 10.40 3.62 -12.17
CA ASN A 412 9.89 2.47 -12.92
C ASN A 412 8.48 2.06 -12.45
N SER A 413 8.19 2.09 -11.14
CA SER A 413 6.89 1.69 -10.56
C SER A 413 5.74 2.62 -10.96
N SER A 414 5.87 3.93 -10.75
CA SER A 414 4.81 4.88 -11.13
C SER A 414 4.66 4.99 -12.64
N PHE A 415 5.75 4.81 -13.41
CA PHE A 415 5.64 4.67 -14.86
C PHE A 415 4.76 3.47 -15.25
N MET A 416 5.00 2.30 -14.65
CA MET A 416 4.17 1.11 -14.91
C MET A 416 2.70 1.35 -14.57
N VAL A 417 2.39 1.88 -13.39
CA VAL A 417 0.99 2.14 -13.00
C VAL A 417 0.34 3.14 -13.95
N ARG A 418 1.04 4.22 -14.31
CA ARG A 418 0.54 5.21 -15.27
C ARG A 418 0.22 4.59 -16.62
N THR A 419 1.17 3.87 -17.21
CA THR A 419 0.99 3.27 -18.53
C THR A 419 -0.12 2.24 -18.51
N LEU A 420 -0.20 1.36 -17.51
CA LEU A 420 -1.34 0.43 -17.35
C LEU A 420 -2.68 1.18 -17.27
N CYS A 421 -2.73 2.27 -16.50
CA CYS A 421 -3.97 3.03 -16.36
C CYS A 421 -4.39 3.70 -17.67
N LEU A 422 -3.46 4.27 -18.42
CA LEU A 422 -3.71 4.87 -19.74
C LEU A 422 -4.23 3.83 -20.75
N ILE A 423 -3.63 2.63 -20.74
CA ILE A 423 -4.05 1.51 -21.58
C ILE A 423 -5.50 1.12 -21.27
N GLU A 424 -5.88 1.05 -20.00
CA GLU A 424 -7.25 0.72 -19.59
C GLU A 424 -8.24 1.86 -19.92
N VAL A 425 -7.87 3.12 -19.67
CA VAL A 425 -8.68 4.29 -20.02
C VAL A 425 -9.07 4.27 -21.50
N GLY A 426 -8.13 4.00 -22.39
CA GLY A 426 -8.43 3.92 -23.82
C GLY A 426 -9.47 2.85 -24.17
N ASN A 427 -9.62 1.78 -23.35
CA ASN A 427 -10.59 0.72 -23.62
C ASN A 427 -12.00 1.23 -23.32
N TYR A 428 -12.14 2.04 -22.28
CA TYR A 428 -13.41 2.62 -21.89
C TYR A 428 -13.84 3.73 -22.84
N LEU A 429 -12.91 4.59 -23.28
CA LEU A 429 -13.20 5.60 -24.31
C LEU A 429 -13.79 4.97 -25.57
N THR A 430 -13.15 3.90 -26.08
CA THR A 430 -13.69 3.18 -27.25
C THR A 430 -15.04 2.51 -26.99
N TYR A 431 -15.30 2.05 -25.76
CA TYR A 431 -16.54 1.33 -25.44
C TYR A 431 -17.76 2.26 -25.34
N PHE A 432 -17.58 3.47 -24.80
CA PHE A 432 -18.66 4.45 -24.62
C PHE A 432 -18.88 5.36 -25.83
N GLU A 433 -18.00 5.31 -26.83
CA GLU A 433 -18.24 5.95 -28.12
C GLU A 433 -19.35 5.21 -28.88
N ALA A 434 -20.42 5.93 -29.19
CA ALA A 434 -21.61 5.39 -29.83
C ALA A 434 -21.53 5.45 -31.36
N ASP A 435 -20.79 6.42 -31.90
CA ASP A 435 -20.57 6.54 -33.33
C ASP A 435 -19.50 5.54 -33.78
N LYS A 436 -19.86 4.61 -34.69
CA LYS A 436 -18.94 3.56 -35.14
C LYS A 436 -17.69 4.14 -35.83
N VAL A 437 -17.80 5.27 -36.54
CA VAL A 437 -16.67 5.87 -37.27
C VAL A 437 -15.68 6.48 -36.28
N GLU A 438 -16.17 7.23 -35.30
CA GLU A 438 -15.33 7.76 -34.21
C GLU A 438 -14.76 6.62 -33.35
N GLN A 439 -15.52 5.55 -33.08
CA GLN A 439 -15.02 4.38 -32.37
C GLN A 439 -13.85 3.71 -33.11
N MET A 440 -13.94 3.54 -34.45
CA MET A 440 -12.82 3.03 -35.26
C MET A 440 -11.61 3.95 -35.19
N LYS A 441 -11.81 5.26 -35.24
CA LYS A 441 -10.74 6.26 -35.10
C LYS A 441 -10.07 6.18 -33.74
N CYS A 442 -10.84 6.09 -32.65
CA CYS A 442 -10.30 5.88 -31.30
C CYS A 442 -9.49 4.59 -31.20
N HIS A 443 -9.89 3.49 -31.85
CA HIS A 443 -9.10 2.26 -31.91
C HIS A 443 -7.77 2.45 -32.66
N LYS A 444 -7.74 3.23 -33.75
CA LYS A 444 -6.52 3.56 -34.49
C LYS A 444 -5.56 4.42 -33.65
N GLU A 445 -6.05 5.45 -32.99
CA GLU A 445 -5.27 6.30 -32.06
C GLU A 445 -4.72 5.49 -30.88
N ARG A 446 -5.53 4.56 -30.35
CA ARG A 446 -5.11 3.63 -29.30
C ARG A 446 -3.96 2.72 -29.76
N ILE A 447 -4.00 2.21 -30.99
CA ILE A 447 -2.91 1.39 -31.56
C ILE A 447 -1.62 2.21 -31.61
N GLU A 448 -1.67 3.46 -32.09
CA GLU A 448 -0.50 4.34 -32.15
C GLU A 448 0.08 4.58 -30.75
N PHE A 449 -0.77 4.90 -29.77
CA PHE A 449 -0.35 5.04 -28.37
C PHE A 449 0.33 3.77 -27.84
N LEU A 450 -0.30 2.60 -28.03
CA LEU A 450 0.22 1.31 -27.56
C LEU A 450 1.56 0.96 -28.22
N ILE A 451 1.74 1.25 -29.51
CA ILE A 451 3.02 1.05 -30.22
C ILE A 451 4.10 1.95 -29.63
N ASN A 452 3.79 3.22 -29.37
CA ASN A 452 4.73 4.18 -28.80
C ASN A 452 5.18 3.74 -27.39
N GLU A 453 4.24 3.34 -26.53
CA GLU A 453 4.56 2.81 -25.21
C GLU A 453 5.36 1.50 -25.30
N HIS A 454 4.94 0.55 -26.15
CA HIS A 454 5.67 -0.69 -26.38
C HIS A 454 7.13 -0.45 -26.81
N ASN A 455 7.36 0.49 -27.73
CA ASN A 455 8.70 0.83 -28.20
C ASN A 455 9.52 1.51 -27.11
N PHE A 456 8.92 2.39 -26.32
CA PHE A 456 9.56 3.00 -25.16
C PHE A 456 9.98 1.92 -24.15
N ILE A 457 9.09 1.00 -23.80
CA ILE A 457 9.36 -0.10 -22.86
C ILE A 457 10.47 -1.01 -23.41
N SER A 458 10.42 -1.34 -24.70
CA SER A 458 11.43 -2.20 -25.37
C SER A 458 12.83 -1.59 -25.35
N SER A 459 12.95 -0.26 -25.18
CA SER A 459 14.22 0.44 -25.04
C SER A 459 14.78 0.43 -23.60
N LYS A 460 14.01 -0.08 -22.64
CA LYS A 460 14.36 -0.17 -21.22
C LYS A 460 14.70 -1.61 -20.82
N ASP A 461 15.14 -1.79 -19.57
CA ASP A 461 15.46 -3.11 -19.02
C ASP A 461 14.21 -4.00 -19.01
N LYS A 462 14.23 -5.07 -19.84
CA LYS A 462 13.12 -5.99 -20.00
C LYS A 462 12.75 -6.72 -18.70
N ASN A 463 13.71 -6.98 -17.82
CA ASN A 463 13.44 -7.68 -16.57
C ASN A 463 12.55 -6.86 -15.63
N VAL A 464 12.62 -5.52 -15.73
CA VAL A 464 11.80 -4.61 -14.91
C VAL A 464 10.40 -4.41 -15.49
N PHE A 465 10.25 -4.48 -16.81
CA PHE A 465 9.01 -4.12 -17.50
C PHE A 465 8.33 -5.27 -18.26
N GLY A 466 8.76 -6.52 -18.07
CA GLY A 466 8.23 -7.69 -18.80
C GLY A 466 6.70 -7.81 -18.72
N ILE A 467 6.11 -7.62 -17.52
CA ILE A 467 4.64 -7.63 -17.33
C ILE A 467 3.96 -6.53 -18.17
N LEU A 468 4.55 -5.34 -18.23
CA LEU A 468 4.00 -4.23 -18.99
C LEU A 468 4.11 -4.47 -20.50
N HIS A 469 5.22 -5.08 -20.93
CA HIS A 469 5.44 -5.49 -22.32
C HIS A 469 4.41 -6.52 -22.76
N LEU A 470 4.21 -7.55 -21.93
CA LEU A 470 3.18 -8.57 -22.10
C LEU A 470 1.77 -7.94 -22.22
N HIS A 471 1.43 -7.01 -21.32
CA HIS A 471 0.14 -6.31 -21.36
C HIS A 471 -0.04 -5.48 -22.63
N CYS A 472 1.00 -4.76 -23.09
CA CYS A 472 0.95 -3.99 -24.33
C CYS A 472 0.71 -4.90 -25.54
N ASN A 473 1.45 -6.02 -25.65
CA ASN A 473 1.29 -6.99 -26.74
C ASN A 473 -0.13 -7.56 -26.77
N PHE A 474 -0.65 -7.96 -25.61
CA PHE A 474 -2.02 -8.46 -25.48
C PHE A 474 -3.05 -7.42 -25.93
N GLN A 475 -2.90 -6.17 -25.49
CA GLN A 475 -3.85 -5.10 -25.81
C GLN A 475 -3.76 -4.68 -27.29
N LEU A 476 -2.58 -4.71 -27.90
CA LEU A 476 -2.41 -4.50 -29.34
C LEU A 476 -3.12 -5.59 -30.14
N MET A 477 -2.89 -6.86 -29.81
CA MET A 477 -3.59 -8.00 -30.42
C MET A 477 -5.12 -7.81 -30.35
N LEU A 478 -5.66 -7.54 -29.15
CA LEU A 478 -7.10 -7.35 -28.98
C LEU A 478 -7.64 -6.13 -29.76
N THR A 479 -6.88 -5.04 -29.82
CA THR A 479 -7.32 -3.81 -30.48
C THR A 479 -7.33 -3.98 -32.00
N TYR A 480 -6.32 -4.64 -32.57
CA TYR A 480 -6.33 -5.01 -34.00
C TYR A 480 -7.48 -5.95 -34.35
N GLY A 481 -7.76 -6.95 -33.50
CA GLY A 481 -8.90 -7.86 -33.69
C GLY A 481 -10.24 -7.13 -33.73
N LYS A 482 -10.49 -6.22 -32.76
CA LYS A 482 -11.72 -5.41 -32.75
C LYS A 482 -11.86 -4.53 -34.00
N LEU A 483 -10.77 -3.89 -34.42
CA LEU A 483 -10.79 -3.03 -35.60
C LEU A 483 -11.06 -3.83 -36.87
N LEU A 484 -10.53 -5.06 -36.96
CA LEU A 484 -10.83 -6.00 -38.03
C LEU A 484 -12.32 -6.35 -38.06
N ASP A 485 -12.89 -6.73 -36.91
CA ASP A 485 -14.32 -7.05 -36.81
C ASP A 485 -15.18 -5.87 -37.26
N MET A 486 -14.87 -4.65 -36.81
CA MET A 486 -15.59 -3.43 -37.19
C MET A 486 -15.52 -3.13 -38.68
N ILE A 487 -14.37 -3.34 -39.33
CA ILE A 487 -14.20 -3.11 -40.78
C ILE A 487 -14.99 -4.13 -41.59
N LEU A 488 -14.98 -5.39 -41.17
CA LEU A 488 -15.74 -6.44 -41.83
C LEU A 488 -17.25 -6.20 -41.68
N GLU A 489 -17.71 -5.82 -40.48
CA GLU A 489 -19.10 -5.42 -40.25
C GLU A 489 -19.50 -4.20 -41.09
N ASP A 490 -18.66 -3.15 -41.15
CA ASP A 490 -18.93 -1.97 -41.98
C ASP A 490 -19.02 -2.34 -43.46
N ALA A 491 -18.10 -3.18 -43.95
CA ALA A 491 -18.13 -3.64 -45.34
C ALA A 491 -19.40 -4.43 -45.65
N GLU A 492 -19.85 -5.30 -44.74
CA GLU A 492 -21.10 -6.04 -44.88
C GLU A 492 -22.32 -5.10 -44.90
N ILE A 493 -22.41 -4.16 -43.95
CA ILE A 493 -23.54 -3.23 -43.84
C ILE A 493 -23.60 -2.27 -45.03
N THR A 494 -22.45 -1.82 -45.52
CA THR A 494 -22.35 -0.86 -46.63
C THR A 494 -22.28 -1.52 -48.00
N GLU A 495 -22.39 -2.85 -48.06
CA GLU A 495 -22.26 -3.67 -49.29
C GLU A 495 -20.97 -3.37 -50.08
N LYS A 496 -19.90 -2.96 -49.38
CA LYS A 496 -18.57 -2.79 -49.98
C LYS A 496 -18.05 -4.14 -50.45
N ARG A 497 -17.35 -4.15 -51.58
CA ARG A 497 -16.69 -5.37 -52.03
C ARG A 497 -15.49 -5.64 -51.13
N PHE A 498 -15.19 -6.92 -50.90
CA PHE A 498 -14.05 -7.28 -50.06
C PHE A 498 -12.74 -6.69 -50.61
N GLU A 499 -12.60 -6.61 -51.93
CA GLU A 499 -11.46 -5.99 -52.62
C GLU A 499 -11.24 -4.52 -52.22
N ASP A 500 -12.28 -3.81 -51.75
CA ASP A 500 -12.19 -2.42 -51.30
C ASP A 500 -11.54 -2.30 -49.91
N VAL A 501 -11.58 -3.37 -49.10
CA VAL A 501 -11.04 -3.42 -47.71
C VAL A 501 -9.92 -4.44 -47.52
N GLU A 502 -9.64 -5.27 -48.52
CA GLU A 502 -8.70 -6.41 -48.46
C GLU A 502 -7.33 -6.02 -47.90
N LYS A 503 -6.76 -4.91 -48.39
CA LYS A 503 -5.44 -4.44 -47.96
C LYS A 503 -5.41 -4.05 -46.49
N GLU A 504 -6.45 -3.38 -46.01
CA GLU A 504 -6.56 -2.94 -44.62
C GLU A 504 -6.76 -4.15 -43.70
N VAL A 505 -7.65 -5.07 -44.09
CA VAL A 505 -7.86 -6.37 -43.42
C VAL A 505 -6.56 -7.16 -43.30
N HIS A 506 -5.82 -7.33 -44.40
CA HIS A 506 -4.56 -8.07 -44.40
C HIS A 506 -3.53 -7.46 -43.43
N ASN A 507 -3.39 -6.14 -43.44
CA ASN A 507 -2.47 -5.44 -42.55
C ASN A 507 -2.82 -5.64 -41.06
N TYR A 508 -4.11 -5.59 -40.71
CA TYR A 508 -4.54 -5.78 -39.32
C TYR A 508 -4.44 -7.22 -38.86
N VAL A 509 -4.73 -8.20 -39.73
CA VAL A 509 -4.50 -9.63 -39.44
C VAL A 509 -3.01 -9.89 -39.20
N GLN A 510 -2.14 -9.39 -40.09
CA GLN A 510 -0.69 -9.56 -39.96
C GLN A 510 -0.17 -8.94 -38.66
N SER A 511 -0.60 -7.70 -38.35
CA SER A 511 -0.18 -7.00 -37.14
C SER A 511 -0.68 -7.71 -35.88
N SER A 512 -1.94 -8.15 -35.86
CA SER A 512 -2.49 -8.93 -34.75
C SER A 512 -1.69 -10.20 -34.51
N ALA A 513 -1.39 -10.96 -35.57
CA ALA A 513 -0.60 -12.20 -35.47
C ALA A 513 0.84 -11.95 -34.97
N GLU A 514 1.46 -10.85 -35.40
CA GLU A 514 2.79 -10.44 -34.91
C GLU A 514 2.78 -10.20 -33.40
N TYR A 515 1.80 -9.44 -32.89
CA TYR A 515 1.72 -9.16 -31.45
C TYR A 515 1.25 -10.37 -30.64
N SER A 516 0.44 -11.27 -31.20
CA SER A 516 0.15 -12.58 -30.58
C SER A 516 1.43 -13.40 -30.41
N LYS A 517 2.29 -13.43 -31.43
CA LYS A 517 3.57 -14.14 -31.35
C LYS A 517 4.49 -13.54 -30.28
N LYS A 518 4.64 -12.21 -30.26
CA LYS A 518 5.44 -11.51 -29.23
C LYS A 518 4.90 -11.75 -27.82
N TYR A 519 3.57 -11.77 -27.65
CA TYR A 519 2.93 -12.09 -26.37
C TYR A 519 3.32 -13.50 -25.88
N LEU A 520 3.25 -14.51 -26.76
CA LEU A 520 3.61 -15.88 -26.40
C LEU A 520 5.11 -16.02 -26.09
N GLU A 521 5.98 -15.40 -26.88
CA GLU A 521 7.43 -15.41 -26.65
C GLU A 521 7.80 -14.79 -25.29
N GLU A 522 7.17 -13.67 -24.92
CA GLU A 522 7.40 -13.01 -23.64
C GLU A 522 6.82 -13.82 -22.47
N LEU A 523 5.66 -14.46 -22.66
CA LEU A 523 5.06 -15.33 -21.66
C LEU A 523 5.95 -16.55 -21.37
N ASP A 524 6.48 -17.20 -22.40
CA ASP A 524 7.40 -18.32 -22.27
C ASP A 524 8.71 -17.92 -21.56
N PHE A 525 9.21 -16.71 -21.85
CA PHE A 525 10.38 -16.15 -21.17
C PHE A 525 10.14 -15.98 -19.67
N LEU A 526 9.01 -15.38 -19.27
CA LEU A 526 8.65 -15.18 -17.87
C LEU A 526 8.47 -16.51 -17.11
N PHE A 527 7.84 -17.51 -17.72
CA PHE A 527 7.72 -18.85 -17.11
C PHE A 527 9.07 -19.54 -16.95
N SER A 528 9.93 -19.45 -17.96
CA SER A 528 11.27 -20.08 -17.95
C SER A 528 12.21 -19.48 -16.90
N ASP A 529 12.01 -18.22 -16.52
CA ASP A 529 12.79 -17.55 -15.49
C ASP A 529 12.25 -17.82 -14.07
N CYS A 530 10.95 -18.05 -13.91
CA CYS A 530 10.38 -18.54 -12.65
C CYS A 530 10.91 -19.95 -12.31
N GLU A 531 11.00 -20.86 -13.28
CA GLU A 531 11.50 -22.23 -13.07
C GLU A 531 13.01 -22.32 -12.72
N LYS A 532 13.77 -21.24 -12.94
CA LYS A 532 15.21 -21.18 -12.57
C LYS A 532 15.46 -20.60 -11.19
N GLN A 533 14.45 -20.04 -10.54
CA GLN A 533 14.54 -19.41 -9.22
C GLN A 533 14.03 -20.32 -8.08
N ASP A 534 13.34 -21.42 -8.42
CA ASP A 534 13.09 -22.58 -7.55
C ASP A 534 14.23 -23.61 -7.67
#